data_AF-A0ABD4ZVI9-F1
#
_entry.id   AF-A0ABD4ZVI9-F1
#
_cell.length_a   1.000
_cell.length_b   1.000
_cell.length_c   1.000
_cell.angle_alpha   90.00
_cell.angle_beta   90.00
_cell.angle_gamma   90.00
#
_symmetry.space_group_name_H-M   'P 1'
#
loop_
_entity.id
_entity.type
_entity.pdbx_description
1 polymer ?
#
loop_
_entity_poly.entity_id
_entity_poly.type
_entity_poly.pdbx_seq_one_letter_code
_entity_poly.pdbx_strand_id
1 'polypeptide(L)'
;MVENSELRRIQEILSKNENFFLNETKNNITFQEQFNICDIDDSFTNELPNIEYISMKFFHVETDDQILGAHLTEDIRQLNKGIYKDRETPIYSIITIDKNLFKNSSFDENFLFYFSLKVFVNQVSRLSWQDANKKLTVFILKSDVVNFNTDFIKIINYDPNANNQSEAISSNVKNRFEEFNSIYSSIYDEKKLKDYFEYPLTWAGKVDEGFPNIIKKRMVECFFTIICNKILGSNRYLIRGQKTVTIEINDEIIPFKSIQIICELFDFLLDVDKHHDKLSLLRNTLTVYLNSYSDTKNFISESPEIIKSLKYNFELYIQEKVRMFLDQKNKLLQEYISTTKKIEDMTSGLVAQMRTVALSLLGTIFISLLGDIAKSKSYAILNLALISYALYFVINIVLIGIQMFQKNALLSSLENYTKELGVIGEQNDNNLSYSSLKVKYLKKSVNIYTFYWCLILFILVLLTLLFLLFYLSLRFNYFPELKEMIKFIIGYY
;
A
#
# COMPACT_ATOMS: atom_id res chain seq x y z
N MET A 1 -1.52 -34.37 41.35
CA MET A 1 -1.64 -34.39 39.88
C MET A 1 -2.81 -35.31 39.58
N VAL A 2 -3.86 -34.82 38.93
CA VAL A 2 -5.09 -35.60 38.69
C VAL A 2 -4.80 -36.64 37.60
N GLU A 3 -5.26 -37.88 37.77
CA GLU A 3 -5.02 -38.93 36.78
C GLU A 3 -5.78 -38.64 35.46
N ASN A 4 -5.20 -39.01 34.32
CA ASN A 4 -5.83 -38.82 33.01
C ASN A 4 -7.20 -39.50 32.89
N SER A 5 -7.39 -40.62 33.59
CA SER A 5 -8.67 -41.35 33.71
C SER A 5 -9.75 -40.49 34.37
N GLU A 6 -9.40 -39.77 35.43
CA GLU A 6 -10.31 -38.86 36.15
C GLU A 6 -10.62 -37.60 35.32
N LEU A 7 -9.64 -37.01 34.65
CA LEU A 7 -9.87 -35.86 33.76
C LEU A 7 -10.85 -36.20 32.63
N ARG A 8 -10.72 -37.39 32.06
CA ARG A 8 -11.65 -37.88 31.03
C ARG A 8 -13.07 -38.07 31.59
N ARG A 9 -13.18 -38.67 32.79
CA ARG A 9 -14.48 -38.82 33.46
C ARG A 9 -15.14 -37.47 33.75
N ILE A 10 -14.37 -36.48 34.23
CA ILE A 10 -14.87 -35.12 34.44
C ILE A 10 -15.37 -34.53 33.12
N GLN A 11 -14.59 -34.63 32.04
CA GLN A 11 -14.97 -34.14 30.72
C GLN A 11 -16.28 -34.77 30.20
N GLU A 12 -16.46 -36.07 30.38
CA GLU A 12 -17.68 -36.80 30.02
C GLU A 12 -18.89 -36.32 30.85
N ILE A 13 -18.71 -36.15 32.16
CA ILE A 13 -19.73 -35.61 33.07
C ILE A 13 -20.14 -34.19 32.66
N LEU A 14 -19.19 -33.30 32.36
CA LEU A 14 -19.48 -31.94 31.89
C LEU A 14 -20.22 -31.93 30.55
N SER A 15 -19.81 -32.79 29.62
CA SER A 15 -20.42 -32.88 28.29
C SER A 15 -21.86 -33.41 28.34
N LYS A 16 -22.15 -34.40 29.21
CA LYS A 16 -23.50 -34.95 29.41
C LYS A 16 -24.46 -33.92 30.00
N ASN A 17 -23.94 -32.99 30.79
CA ASN A 17 -24.68 -32.04 31.62
C ASN A 17 -24.60 -30.60 31.08
N GLU A 18 -24.48 -30.43 29.76
CA GLU A 18 -24.31 -29.13 29.11
C GLU A 18 -25.45 -28.13 29.38
N ASN A 19 -26.65 -28.61 29.68
CA ASN A 19 -27.82 -27.78 29.96
C ASN A 19 -27.66 -26.93 31.23
N PHE A 20 -26.76 -27.33 32.14
CA PHE A 20 -26.44 -26.59 33.35
C PHE A 20 -25.31 -25.57 33.16
N PHE A 21 -24.75 -25.44 31.95
CA PHE A 21 -23.71 -24.46 31.68
C PHE A 21 -24.26 -23.04 31.87
N LEU A 22 -23.65 -22.27 32.78
CA LEU A 22 -24.07 -20.91 33.08
C LEU A 22 -23.19 -19.89 32.34
N ASN A 23 -21.89 -19.92 32.61
CA ASN A 23 -20.93 -19.01 32.01
C ASN A 23 -19.51 -19.57 32.06
N GLU A 24 -18.60 -18.87 31.39
CA GLU A 24 -17.18 -19.21 31.38
C GLU A 24 -16.35 -17.93 31.38
N THR A 25 -15.13 -18.00 31.87
CA THR A 25 -14.12 -16.94 31.81
C THR A 25 -12.80 -17.51 31.28
N LYS A 26 -11.74 -16.71 31.17
CA LYS A 26 -10.40 -17.22 30.79
C LYS A 26 -9.92 -18.36 31.71
N ASN A 27 -10.26 -18.30 33.00
CA ASN A 27 -9.71 -19.21 34.01
C ASN A 27 -10.73 -20.23 34.53
N ASN A 28 -12.02 -19.90 34.56
CA ASN A 28 -13.02 -20.73 35.22
C ASN A 28 -14.19 -21.08 34.31
N ILE A 29 -14.81 -22.23 34.54
CA ILE A 29 -16.06 -22.68 33.93
C ILE A 29 -17.10 -22.79 35.04
N THR A 30 -18.29 -22.23 34.84
CA THR A 30 -19.35 -22.21 35.85
C THR A 30 -20.58 -22.95 35.35
N PHE A 31 -21.08 -23.87 36.18
CA PHE A 31 -22.34 -24.57 35.98
C PHE A 31 -23.31 -24.23 37.11
N GLN A 32 -24.60 -24.25 36.81
CA GLN A 32 -25.67 -24.05 37.76
C GLN A 32 -26.74 -25.13 37.58
N GLU A 33 -27.00 -25.85 38.66
CA GLU A 33 -28.03 -26.89 38.73
C GLU A 33 -29.05 -26.50 39.79
N GLN A 34 -30.34 -26.69 39.50
CA GLN A 34 -31.41 -26.52 40.47
C GLN A 34 -32.09 -27.86 40.70
N PHE A 35 -32.22 -28.27 41.96
CA PHE A 35 -32.80 -29.56 42.35
C PHE A 35 -33.39 -29.48 43.77
N ASN A 36 -34.26 -30.42 44.12
CA ASN A 36 -34.76 -30.54 45.50
C ASN A 36 -33.75 -31.31 46.35
N ILE A 37 -33.65 -31.00 47.64
CA ILE A 37 -32.72 -31.69 48.55
C ILE A 37 -32.89 -33.22 48.52
N CYS A 38 -34.11 -33.72 48.34
CA CYS A 38 -34.40 -35.16 48.20
C CYS A 38 -33.74 -35.81 46.96
N ASP A 39 -33.53 -35.05 45.89
CA ASP A 39 -33.01 -35.52 44.59
C ASP A 39 -31.48 -35.37 44.48
N ILE A 40 -30.80 -35.02 45.58
CA ILE A 40 -29.35 -34.76 45.58
C ILE A 40 -28.51 -35.95 45.09
N ASP A 41 -28.99 -37.18 45.28
CA ASP A 41 -28.28 -38.39 44.86
C ASP A 41 -28.24 -38.53 43.33
N ASP A 42 -29.26 -38.00 42.64
CA ASP A 42 -29.38 -37.97 41.17
C ASP A 42 -28.79 -36.68 40.54
N SER A 43 -28.32 -35.74 41.37
CA SER A 43 -27.79 -34.46 40.90
C SER A 43 -26.45 -34.61 40.17
N PHE A 44 -26.26 -33.81 39.12
CA PHE A 44 -24.98 -33.64 38.45
C PHE A 44 -23.88 -33.20 39.43
N THR A 45 -24.25 -32.35 40.39
CA THR A 45 -23.36 -31.89 41.46
C THR A 45 -22.75 -33.07 42.25
N ASN A 46 -23.51 -34.15 42.45
CA ASN A 46 -23.07 -35.35 43.17
C ASN A 46 -22.17 -36.27 42.33
N GLU A 47 -22.26 -36.22 40.99
CA GLU A 47 -21.41 -37.02 40.10
C GLU A 47 -19.95 -36.52 40.06
N LEU A 48 -19.71 -35.25 40.42
CA LEU A 48 -18.40 -34.60 40.34
C LEU A 48 -17.47 -35.00 41.49
N PRO A 49 -16.17 -35.27 41.21
CA PRO A 49 -15.21 -35.62 42.23
C PRO A 49 -14.84 -34.40 43.10
N ASN A 50 -14.56 -34.67 44.38
CA ASN A 50 -14.03 -33.65 45.30
C ASN A 50 -12.53 -33.45 45.08
N ILE A 51 -12.18 -32.44 44.28
CA ILE A 51 -10.80 -32.08 43.95
C ILE A 51 -10.61 -30.57 44.07
N GLU A 52 -9.38 -30.14 44.37
CA GLU A 52 -9.01 -28.74 44.65
C GLU A 52 -9.48 -27.74 43.57
N TYR A 53 -9.54 -28.18 42.32
CA TYR A 53 -9.92 -27.34 41.18
C TYR A 53 -11.44 -27.22 40.96
N ILE A 54 -12.26 -27.93 41.73
CA ILE A 54 -13.73 -27.87 41.65
C ILE A 54 -14.26 -27.34 42.97
N SER A 55 -14.96 -26.21 42.90
CA SER A 55 -15.62 -25.62 44.07
C SER A 55 -17.12 -25.59 43.87
N MET A 56 -17.86 -25.95 44.92
CA MET A 56 -19.32 -25.94 44.91
C MET A 56 -19.84 -25.02 46.01
N LYS A 57 -20.92 -24.30 45.70
CA LYS A 57 -21.68 -23.49 46.65
C LYS A 57 -23.15 -23.78 46.48
N PHE A 58 -23.87 -23.91 47.59
CA PHE A 58 -25.31 -24.20 47.60
C PHE A 58 -26.09 -22.99 48.12
N PHE A 59 -27.27 -22.78 47.57
CA PHE A 59 -28.12 -21.64 47.88
C PHE A 59 -29.58 -22.07 47.98
N HIS A 60 -30.34 -21.42 48.84
CA HIS A 60 -31.80 -21.59 48.89
C HIS A 60 -32.45 -20.85 47.72
N VAL A 61 -33.30 -21.52 46.95
CA VAL A 61 -33.97 -20.90 45.78
C VAL A 61 -34.89 -19.75 46.19
N GLU A 62 -35.54 -19.84 47.36
CA GLU A 62 -36.53 -18.85 47.79
C GLU A 62 -35.91 -17.56 48.34
N THR A 63 -34.77 -17.65 49.03
CA THR A 63 -34.14 -16.50 49.71
C THR A 63 -32.86 -16.03 49.06
N ASP A 64 -32.31 -16.81 48.13
CA ASP A 64 -31.01 -16.59 47.50
C ASP A 64 -29.82 -16.59 48.51
N ASP A 65 -30.07 -17.06 49.74
CA ASP A 65 -29.06 -17.14 50.78
C ASP A 65 -28.16 -18.36 50.57
N GLN A 66 -26.85 -18.14 50.71
CA GLN A 66 -25.88 -19.22 50.68
C GLN A 66 -26.04 -20.12 51.91
N ILE A 67 -26.08 -21.43 51.68
CA ILE A 67 -26.02 -22.45 52.73
C ILE A 67 -24.57 -22.49 53.26
N LEU A 68 -24.34 -21.76 54.35
CA LEU A 68 -23.01 -21.66 54.97
C LEU A 68 -22.53 -23.02 55.47
N GLY A 69 -21.27 -23.35 55.16
CA GLY A 69 -20.65 -24.61 55.55
C GLY A 69 -20.92 -25.79 54.60
N ALA A 70 -21.70 -25.60 53.53
CA ALA A 70 -21.88 -26.59 52.48
C ALA A 70 -20.98 -26.31 51.27
N HIS A 71 -19.99 -27.18 51.06
CA HIS A 71 -19.04 -27.11 49.95
C HIS A 71 -19.04 -28.37 49.08
N LEU A 72 -19.70 -29.43 49.53
CA LEU A 72 -19.93 -30.69 48.83
C LEU A 72 -21.38 -31.15 49.04
N THR A 73 -21.86 -32.06 48.18
CA THR A 73 -23.17 -32.69 48.36
C THR A 73 -23.28 -33.45 49.68
N GLU A 74 -22.16 -34.00 50.16
CA GLU A 74 -22.08 -34.68 51.45
C GLU A 74 -22.36 -33.73 52.63
N ASP A 75 -21.92 -32.46 52.56
CA ASP A 75 -22.18 -31.48 53.61
C ASP A 75 -23.68 -31.18 53.72
N ILE A 76 -24.39 -31.13 52.58
CA ILE A 76 -25.85 -31.01 52.55
C ILE A 76 -26.50 -32.23 53.21
N ARG A 77 -26.04 -33.45 52.94
CA ARG A 77 -26.56 -34.66 53.61
C ARG A 77 -26.36 -34.60 55.13
N GLN A 78 -25.19 -34.15 55.58
CA GLN A 78 -24.85 -34.02 57.00
C GLN A 78 -25.68 -32.94 57.70
N LEU A 79 -25.83 -31.75 57.09
CA LEU A 79 -26.66 -30.66 57.62
C LEU A 79 -28.13 -31.09 57.79
N ASN A 80 -28.59 -32.00 56.94
CA ASN A 80 -29.95 -32.54 56.96
C ASN A 80 -30.09 -33.85 57.78
N LYS A 81 -29.02 -34.31 58.47
CA LYS A 81 -29.02 -35.45 59.42
C LYS A 81 -29.74 -36.72 58.93
N GLY A 82 -29.66 -37.02 57.63
CA GLY A 82 -30.29 -38.21 57.03
C GLY A 82 -31.78 -38.09 56.69
N ILE A 83 -32.44 -36.98 57.03
CA ILE A 83 -33.84 -36.69 56.66
C ILE A 83 -33.93 -35.99 55.28
N TYR A 84 -32.80 -35.87 54.58
CA TYR A 84 -32.71 -35.14 53.31
C TYR A 84 -33.59 -35.77 52.22
N LYS A 85 -33.79 -37.09 52.26
CA LYS A 85 -34.62 -37.83 51.30
C LYS A 85 -36.11 -37.45 51.34
N ASP A 86 -36.57 -36.87 52.44
CA ASP A 86 -37.97 -36.44 52.61
C ASP A 86 -38.12 -34.91 52.50
N ARG A 87 -37.04 -34.17 52.15
CA ARG A 87 -37.06 -32.70 52.04
C ARG A 87 -37.21 -32.26 50.59
N GLU A 88 -38.40 -31.80 50.24
CA GLU A 88 -38.73 -31.17 48.94
C GLU A 88 -38.28 -29.69 48.85
N THR A 89 -37.35 -29.24 49.69
CA THR A 89 -36.88 -27.85 49.63
C THR A 89 -36.02 -27.65 48.37
N PRO A 90 -36.36 -26.69 47.49
CA PRO A 90 -35.58 -26.43 46.30
C PRO A 90 -34.30 -25.66 46.64
N ILE A 91 -33.18 -26.16 46.13
CA ILE A 91 -31.87 -25.51 46.23
C ILE A 91 -31.26 -25.38 44.83
N TYR A 92 -30.30 -24.49 44.68
CA TYR A 92 -29.44 -24.47 43.51
C TYR A 92 -27.97 -24.55 43.92
N SER A 93 -27.18 -25.24 43.11
CA SER A 93 -25.73 -25.33 43.26
C SER A 93 -25.06 -24.47 42.18
N ILE A 94 -24.00 -23.78 42.58
CA ILE A 94 -23.05 -23.13 41.66
C ILE A 94 -21.76 -23.93 41.73
N ILE A 95 -21.39 -24.53 40.62
CA ILE A 95 -20.16 -25.32 40.47
C ILE A 95 -19.19 -24.48 39.65
N THR A 96 -18.02 -24.19 40.22
CA THR A 96 -16.94 -23.46 39.54
C THR A 96 -15.73 -24.36 39.41
N ILE A 97 -15.29 -24.56 38.17
CA ILE A 97 -14.16 -25.41 37.78
C ILE A 97 -13.01 -24.51 37.31
N ASP A 98 -11.86 -24.57 37.99
CA ASP A 98 -10.62 -23.94 37.52
C ASP A 98 -10.02 -24.75 36.37
N LYS A 99 -9.79 -24.09 35.24
CA LYS A 99 -9.22 -24.68 34.02
C LYS A 99 -7.77 -25.14 34.19
N ASN A 100 -7.07 -24.69 35.24
CA ASN A 100 -5.78 -25.24 35.62
C ASN A 100 -5.86 -26.75 35.92
N LEU A 101 -7.05 -27.28 36.23
CA LEU A 101 -7.33 -28.72 36.30
C LEU A 101 -6.85 -29.46 35.06
N PHE A 102 -7.09 -28.89 33.87
CA PHE A 102 -6.77 -29.52 32.59
C PHE A 102 -5.32 -29.25 32.16
N LYS A 103 -4.58 -28.41 32.89
CA LYS A 103 -3.19 -28.09 32.59
C LYS A 103 -2.25 -29.15 33.18
N ASN A 104 -1.47 -29.80 32.33
CA ASN A 104 -0.30 -30.56 32.74
C ASN A 104 0.98 -29.70 32.63
N SER A 105 2.11 -30.23 33.13
CA SER A 105 3.41 -29.56 33.10
C SER A 105 3.98 -29.32 31.68
N SER A 106 3.36 -29.90 30.64
CA SER A 106 3.81 -29.76 29.25
C SER A 106 3.15 -28.58 28.52
N PHE A 107 2.07 -28.01 29.08
CA PHE A 107 1.42 -26.85 28.48
C PHE A 107 2.11 -25.54 28.89
N ASP A 108 2.36 -24.70 27.89
CA ASP A 108 2.85 -23.33 28.06
C ASP A 108 1.70 -22.29 28.09
N GLU A 109 2.06 -21.01 28.02
CA GLU A 109 1.13 -19.88 28.15
C GLU A 109 0.16 -19.73 26.96
N ASN A 110 0.41 -20.39 25.82
CA ASN A 110 -0.42 -20.31 24.61
C ASN A 110 -1.45 -21.44 24.51
N PHE A 111 -1.73 -22.13 25.61
CA PHE A 111 -2.82 -23.09 25.70
C PHE A 111 -4.04 -22.50 26.40
N LEU A 112 -5.20 -22.62 25.75
CA LEU A 112 -6.48 -22.20 26.30
C LEU A 112 -7.45 -23.38 26.33
N PHE A 113 -8.26 -23.45 27.37
CA PHE A 113 -9.30 -24.46 27.53
C PHE A 113 -10.64 -23.77 27.50
N TYR A 114 -11.57 -24.29 26.71
CA TYR A 114 -12.92 -23.77 26.62
C TYR A 114 -13.95 -24.88 26.62
N PHE A 115 -15.09 -24.66 27.26
CA PHE A 115 -16.15 -25.67 27.30
C PHE A 115 -16.66 -25.95 25.87
N SER A 116 -17.00 -24.91 25.11
CA SER A 116 -17.42 -25.03 23.71
C SER A 116 -16.76 -24.00 22.79
N LEU A 117 -16.71 -24.31 21.49
CA LEU A 117 -16.19 -23.41 20.48
C LEU A 117 -16.94 -22.06 20.44
N LYS A 118 -18.26 -22.09 20.66
CA LYS A 118 -19.10 -20.87 20.69
C LYS A 118 -18.66 -19.92 21.79
N VAL A 119 -18.38 -20.46 22.97
CA VAL A 119 -17.95 -19.67 24.13
C VAL A 119 -16.55 -19.09 23.89
N PHE A 120 -15.63 -19.88 23.31
CA PHE A 120 -14.32 -19.38 22.91
C PHE A 120 -14.43 -18.17 21.97
N VAL A 121 -15.13 -18.32 20.83
CA VAL A 121 -15.23 -17.26 19.81
C VAL A 121 -15.84 -15.97 20.40
N ASN A 122 -16.83 -16.09 21.27
CA ASN A 122 -17.45 -14.94 21.95
C ASN A 122 -16.51 -14.20 22.91
N GLN A 123 -15.45 -14.86 23.41
CA GLN A 123 -14.48 -14.28 24.33
C GLN A 123 -13.21 -13.78 23.67
N VAL A 124 -12.97 -14.09 22.38
CA VAL A 124 -11.76 -13.71 21.64
C VAL A 124 -11.41 -12.23 21.80
N SER A 125 -12.39 -11.33 21.79
CA SER A 125 -12.17 -9.88 21.94
C SER A 125 -11.59 -9.44 23.29
N ARG A 126 -11.64 -10.31 24.30
CA ARG A 126 -11.11 -10.08 25.65
C ARG A 126 -9.81 -10.84 25.90
N LEU A 127 -9.36 -11.65 24.94
CA LEU A 127 -8.14 -12.41 25.03
C LEU A 127 -6.97 -11.60 24.45
N SER A 128 -5.77 -11.99 24.85
CA SER A 128 -4.53 -11.49 24.28
C SER A 128 -3.60 -12.66 23.99
N TRP A 129 -2.89 -12.58 22.88
CA TRP A 129 -1.86 -13.54 22.52
C TRP A 129 -0.64 -13.36 23.44
N GLN A 130 -0.27 -14.37 24.22
CA GLN A 130 0.80 -14.26 25.22
C GLN A 130 2.18 -14.30 24.55
N ASP A 131 2.47 -15.36 23.79
CA ASP A 131 3.72 -15.52 23.04
C ASP A 131 3.47 -15.42 21.54
N ALA A 132 3.86 -14.29 20.94
CA ALA A 132 3.73 -14.04 19.51
C ALA A 132 4.58 -14.99 18.64
N ASN A 133 5.53 -15.72 19.22
CA ASN A 133 6.37 -16.66 18.48
C ASN A 133 5.74 -18.04 18.30
N LYS A 134 4.71 -18.33 19.10
CA LYS A 134 4.12 -19.63 19.24
C LYS A 134 2.67 -19.63 18.82
N LYS A 135 2.24 -20.75 18.28
CA LYS A 135 0.87 -20.99 17.86
C LYS A 135 -0.02 -21.13 19.08
N LEU A 136 -1.21 -20.53 19.02
CA LEU A 136 -2.21 -20.70 20.06
C LEU A 136 -2.91 -22.03 19.87
N THR A 137 -2.97 -22.85 20.92
CA THR A 137 -3.76 -24.08 20.90
C THR A 137 -4.94 -23.95 21.85
N VAL A 138 -6.14 -24.14 21.32
CA VAL A 138 -7.40 -24.07 22.05
C VAL A 138 -7.98 -25.47 22.13
N PHE A 139 -8.17 -25.95 23.36
CA PHE A 139 -8.80 -27.22 23.65
C PHE A 139 -10.28 -27.03 23.95
N ILE A 140 -11.13 -27.75 23.21
CA ILE A 140 -12.57 -27.79 23.43
C ILE A 140 -12.90 -29.01 24.28
N LEU A 141 -13.50 -28.79 25.44
CA LEU A 141 -13.85 -29.86 26.39
C LEU A 141 -15.09 -30.63 25.95
N LYS A 142 -16.07 -29.95 25.36
CA LYS A 142 -17.28 -30.59 24.84
C LYS A 142 -16.93 -31.60 23.73
N SER A 143 -17.65 -32.73 23.71
CA SER A 143 -17.44 -33.87 22.81
C SER A 143 -17.71 -33.62 21.32
N ASP A 144 -18.09 -32.39 20.91
CA ASP A 144 -18.32 -32.06 19.50
C ASP A 144 -17.01 -32.17 18.72
N VAL A 145 -16.99 -32.88 17.59
CA VAL A 145 -15.76 -33.02 16.79
C VAL A 145 -15.33 -31.66 16.25
N VAL A 146 -14.20 -31.14 16.75
CA VAL A 146 -13.58 -29.90 16.30
C VAL A 146 -12.15 -30.19 15.92
N ASN A 147 -11.82 -29.92 14.66
CA ASN A 147 -10.46 -29.86 14.18
C ASN A 147 -10.32 -28.63 13.27
N PHE A 148 -9.53 -27.67 13.72
CA PHE A 148 -9.24 -26.47 12.95
C PHE A 148 -7.78 -26.11 13.12
N ASN A 149 -7.09 -25.88 12.01
CA ASN A 149 -5.66 -25.70 12.03
C ASN A 149 -5.23 -24.65 11.00
N THR A 150 -4.54 -23.61 11.47
CA THR A 150 -3.93 -22.56 10.63
C THR A 150 -2.47 -22.37 10.99
N ASP A 151 -1.81 -21.35 10.43
CA ASP A 151 -0.45 -21.02 10.83
C ASP A 151 -0.37 -20.36 12.21
N PHE A 152 -1.49 -19.83 12.71
CA PHE A 152 -1.56 -19.08 13.97
C PHE A 152 -2.30 -19.82 15.06
N ILE A 153 -3.42 -20.49 14.76
CA ILE A 153 -4.27 -21.14 15.78
C ILE A 153 -4.52 -22.60 15.44
N LYS A 154 -4.57 -23.43 16.48
CA LYS A 154 -5.02 -24.82 16.45
C LYS A 154 -6.19 -24.95 17.42
N ILE A 155 -7.33 -25.45 16.96
CA ILE A 155 -8.49 -25.72 17.80
C ILE A 155 -8.82 -27.19 17.66
N ILE A 156 -8.74 -27.93 18.76
CA ILE A 156 -8.95 -29.37 18.79
C ILE A 156 -9.73 -29.76 20.04
N ASN A 157 -10.35 -30.94 20.03
CA ASN A 157 -10.89 -31.50 21.25
C ASN A 157 -9.78 -31.78 22.27
N TYR A 158 -10.11 -31.59 23.55
CA TYR A 158 -9.22 -31.97 24.63
C TYR A 158 -9.07 -33.49 24.69
N ASP A 159 -7.83 -33.96 24.72
CA ASP A 159 -7.46 -35.34 25.00
C ASP A 159 -6.41 -35.35 26.13
N PRO A 160 -6.74 -35.90 27.32
CA PRO A 160 -5.81 -35.98 28.45
C PRO A 160 -4.51 -36.73 28.14
N ASN A 161 -4.54 -37.64 27.16
CA ASN A 161 -3.39 -38.48 26.80
C ASN A 161 -2.53 -37.86 25.69
N ALA A 162 -2.99 -36.79 25.06
CA ALA A 162 -2.28 -36.18 23.95
C ALA A 162 -1.10 -35.33 24.47
N ASN A 163 0.10 -35.67 24.01
CA ASN A 163 1.30 -34.89 24.27
C ASN A 163 1.35 -33.71 23.28
N ASN A 164 0.67 -32.62 23.61
CA ASN A 164 0.62 -31.43 22.77
C ASN A 164 1.65 -30.40 23.25
N GLN A 165 2.63 -30.13 22.39
CA GLN A 165 3.55 -28.99 22.55
C GLN A 165 3.11 -27.85 21.65
N SER A 166 3.35 -26.61 22.09
CA SER A 166 3.04 -25.45 21.27
C SER A 166 3.96 -25.42 20.04
N GLU A 167 3.34 -25.40 18.86
CA GLU A 167 4.05 -25.32 17.58
C GLU A 167 4.60 -23.89 17.39
N ALA A 168 5.83 -23.76 16.89
CA ALA A 168 6.38 -22.45 16.55
C ALA A 168 5.73 -21.90 15.27
N ILE A 169 5.42 -20.60 15.25
CA ILE A 169 4.97 -19.92 14.03
C ILE A 169 6.21 -19.69 13.15
N SER A 170 6.12 -20.09 11.87
CA SER A 170 7.24 -19.93 10.93
C SER A 170 7.59 -18.45 10.71
N SER A 171 8.87 -18.15 10.50
CA SER A 171 9.35 -16.77 10.32
C SER A 171 8.72 -16.07 9.12
N ASN A 172 8.47 -16.79 8.02
CA ASN A 172 7.82 -16.22 6.84
C ASN A 172 6.40 -15.72 7.15
N VAL A 173 5.62 -16.51 7.91
CA VAL A 173 4.26 -16.14 8.30
C VAL A 173 4.26 -14.92 9.23
N LYS A 174 5.21 -14.85 10.18
CA LYS A 174 5.38 -13.68 11.05
C LYS A 174 5.70 -12.43 10.26
N ASN A 175 6.69 -12.50 9.38
CA ASN A 175 7.10 -11.39 8.54
C ASN A 175 5.93 -10.87 7.69
N ARG A 176 5.10 -11.78 7.14
CA ARG A 176 3.90 -11.40 6.38
C ARG A 176 2.85 -10.67 7.22
N PHE A 177 2.65 -11.08 8.47
CA PHE A 177 1.79 -10.36 9.41
C PHE A 177 2.36 -8.98 9.76
N GLU A 178 3.65 -8.90 10.08
CA GLU A 178 4.32 -7.64 10.41
C GLU A 178 4.30 -6.66 9.24
N GLU A 179 4.55 -7.14 8.02
CA GLU A 179 4.44 -6.38 6.78
C GLU A 179 3.02 -5.83 6.61
N PHE A 180 2.00 -6.69 6.74
CA PHE A 180 0.61 -6.23 6.69
C PHE A 180 0.31 -5.18 7.76
N ASN A 181 0.71 -5.40 9.01
CA ASN A 181 0.41 -4.50 10.11
C ASN A 181 1.11 -3.14 9.93
N SER A 182 2.32 -3.15 9.36
CA SER A 182 3.04 -1.95 8.95
C SER A 182 2.26 -1.16 7.89
N ILE A 183 1.83 -1.83 6.81
CA ILE A 183 1.02 -1.23 5.75
C ILE A 183 -0.31 -0.68 6.30
N TYR A 184 -0.99 -1.46 7.14
CA TYR A 184 -2.27 -1.07 7.70
C TYR A 184 -2.14 0.19 8.57
N SER A 185 -1.04 0.28 9.34
CA SER A 185 -0.77 1.42 10.22
C SER A 185 -0.40 2.70 9.50
N SER A 186 0.23 2.63 8.32
CA SER A 186 0.60 3.81 7.54
C SER A 186 -0.59 4.49 6.87
N ILE A 187 -1.72 3.80 6.73
CA ILE A 187 -2.87 4.27 5.94
C ILE A 187 -4.02 4.78 6.81
N TYR A 188 -4.12 4.32 8.06
CA TYR A 188 -5.28 4.59 8.92
C TYR A 188 -4.94 5.35 10.21
N ASP A 189 -3.99 6.29 10.15
CA ASP A 189 -3.59 7.13 11.30
C ASP A 189 -3.37 6.31 12.58
N GLU A 190 -2.32 5.49 12.58
CA GLU A 190 -1.85 4.68 13.73
C GLU A 190 -2.73 3.48 14.14
N LYS A 191 -3.75 3.09 13.35
CA LYS A 191 -4.44 1.81 13.59
C LYS A 191 -3.51 0.63 13.34
N LYS A 192 -3.26 -0.18 14.37
CA LYS A 192 -2.57 -1.47 14.29
C LYS A 192 -3.49 -2.58 14.72
N LEU A 193 -3.33 -3.74 14.11
CA LEU A 193 -3.87 -4.97 14.66
C LEU A 193 -3.20 -5.23 16.01
N LYS A 194 -3.99 -5.50 17.04
CA LYS A 194 -3.49 -5.74 18.40
C LYS A 194 -2.71 -7.05 18.50
N ASP A 195 -3.26 -8.10 17.89
CA ASP A 195 -2.69 -9.43 17.86
C ASP A 195 -3.22 -10.23 16.65
N TYR A 196 -2.84 -11.50 16.57
CA TYR A 196 -3.25 -12.37 15.48
C TYR A 196 -4.76 -12.67 15.46
N PHE A 197 -5.54 -12.45 16.54
CA PHE A 197 -6.99 -12.69 16.50
C PHE A 197 -7.74 -11.71 15.60
N GLU A 198 -7.18 -10.52 15.38
CA GLU A 198 -7.73 -9.51 14.47
C GLU A 198 -7.29 -9.73 13.01
N TYR A 199 -6.37 -10.67 12.77
CA TYR A 199 -5.86 -11.00 11.44
C TYR A 199 -6.74 -12.04 10.74
N PRO A 200 -7.31 -11.77 9.54
CA PRO A 200 -8.25 -12.67 8.88
C PRO A 200 -7.69 -14.07 8.60
N LEU A 201 -6.41 -14.16 8.20
CA LEU A 201 -5.78 -15.45 7.86
C LEU A 201 -5.59 -16.37 9.08
N THR A 202 -5.66 -15.85 10.31
CA THR A 202 -5.72 -16.67 11.52
C THR A 202 -6.92 -17.61 11.52
N TRP A 203 -8.02 -17.19 10.89
CA TRP A 203 -9.29 -17.89 10.84
C TRP A 203 -9.55 -18.60 9.50
N ALA A 204 -8.55 -18.63 8.61
CA ALA A 204 -8.63 -19.30 7.31
C ALA A 204 -8.10 -20.73 7.40
N GLY A 205 -9.00 -21.73 7.40
CA GLY A 205 -8.61 -23.14 7.37
C GLY A 205 -7.84 -23.49 6.09
N LYS A 206 -6.79 -24.31 6.21
CA LYS A 206 -5.95 -24.72 5.06
C LYS A 206 -6.66 -25.65 4.08
N VAL A 207 -7.60 -26.45 4.57
CA VAL A 207 -8.32 -27.48 3.83
C VAL A 207 -9.80 -27.42 4.21
N ASP A 208 -10.68 -27.86 3.31
CA ASP A 208 -12.13 -28.00 3.58
C ASP A 208 -12.38 -29.20 4.51
N GLU A 209 -11.95 -29.10 5.77
CA GLU A 209 -12.13 -30.14 6.78
C GLU A 209 -13.51 -30.05 7.46
N GLY A 210 -14.47 -29.34 6.87
CA GLY A 210 -15.79 -29.16 7.47
C GLY A 210 -15.78 -28.35 8.77
N PHE A 211 -14.77 -27.49 8.98
CA PHE A 211 -14.63 -26.73 10.22
C PHE A 211 -15.83 -25.79 10.45
N PRO A 212 -16.20 -25.52 11.72
CA PRO A 212 -17.48 -24.92 12.07
C PRO A 212 -17.75 -23.53 11.47
N ASN A 213 -19.01 -23.26 11.11
CA ASN A 213 -19.43 -22.00 10.48
C ASN A 213 -19.09 -20.75 11.32
N ILE A 214 -19.04 -20.89 12.65
CA ILE A 214 -18.69 -19.79 13.56
C ILE A 214 -17.25 -19.27 13.32
N ILE A 215 -16.32 -20.13 12.93
CA ILE A 215 -14.94 -19.74 12.57
C ILE A 215 -14.94 -19.00 11.23
N LYS A 216 -15.72 -19.51 10.26
CA LYS A 216 -15.90 -18.87 8.95
C LYS A 216 -16.48 -17.46 9.09
N LYS A 217 -17.51 -17.32 9.93
CA LYS A 217 -18.10 -16.01 10.28
C LYS A 217 -17.06 -15.07 10.89
N ARG A 218 -16.25 -15.58 11.82
CA ARG A 218 -15.18 -14.78 12.45
C ARG A 218 -14.16 -14.25 11.43
N MET A 219 -13.80 -15.05 10.44
CA MET A 219 -12.93 -14.61 9.36
C MET A 219 -13.56 -13.46 8.55
N VAL A 220 -14.84 -13.58 8.21
CA VAL A 220 -15.60 -12.55 7.49
C VAL A 220 -15.65 -11.24 8.31
N GLU A 221 -15.91 -11.34 9.61
CA GLU A 221 -15.88 -10.18 10.53
C GLU A 221 -14.51 -9.49 10.55
N CYS A 222 -13.42 -10.25 10.66
CA CYS A 222 -12.06 -9.70 10.64
C CYS A 222 -11.77 -9.00 9.31
N PHE A 223 -12.14 -9.62 8.18
CA PHE A 223 -11.97 -9.04 6.85
C PHE A 223 -12.72 -7.70 6.71
N PHE A 224 -14.00 -7.66 7.08
CA PHE A 224 -14.80 -6.44 7.00
C PHE A 224 -14.34 -5.36 7.99
N THR A 225 -13.83 -5.74 9.17
CA THR A 225 -13.21 -4.81 10.11
C THR A 225 -12.05 -4.05 9.48
N ILE A 226 -11.20 -4.76 8.72
CA ILE A 226 -10.03 -4.17 8.03
C ILE A 226 -10.45 -3.25 6.88
N ILE A 227 -11.38 -3.67 6.04
CA ILE A 227 -11.70 -2.93 4.82
C ILE A 227 -12.79 -1.86 5.01
N CYS A 228 -13.54 -1.87 6.12
CA CYS A 228 -14.61 -0.89 6.31
C CYS A 228 -14.06 0.52 6.53
N ASN A 229 -14.88 1.52 6.20
CA ASN A 229 -14.58 2.91 6.56
C ASN A 229 -15.00 3.19 8.01
N LYS A 230 -16.09 2.56 8.47
CA LYS A 230 -16.62 2.74 9.83
C LYS A 230 -17.34 1.47 10.31
N ILE A 231 -17.09 1.10 11.55
CA ILE A 231 -17.86 0.08 12.27
C ILE A 231 -19.09 0.77 12.89
N LEU A 232 -20.28 0.27 12.60
CA LEU A 232 -21.56 0.83 13.07
C LEU A 232 -22.15 0.07 14.26
N GLY A 233 -21.76 -1.19 14.44
CA GLY A 233 -22.19 -2.08 15.52
C GLY A 233 -21.32 -3.34 15.53
N SER A 234 -21.64 -4.31 16.39
CA SER A 234 -20.85 -5.55 16.54
C SER A 234 -20.61 -6.29 15.22
N ASN A 235 -21.63 -6.35 14.35
CA ASN A 235 -21.56 -7.08 13.08
C ASN A 235 -21.94 -6.21 11.87
N ARG A 236 -21.93 -4.88 12.02
CA ARG A 236 -22.41 -3.94 11.00
C ARG A 236 -21.29 -3.01 10.55
N TYR A 237 -21.01 -3.02 9.25
CA TYR A 237 -19.87 -2.33 8.66
C TYR A 237 -20.32 -1.40 7.53
N LEU A 238 -19.75 -0.20 7.49
CA LEU A 238 -19.98 0.78 6.43
C LEU A 238 -18.80 0.80 5.46
N ILE A 239 -19.08 0.59 4.18
CA ILE A 239 -18.10 0.65 3.10
C ILE A 239 -18.53 1.74 2.12
N ARG A 240 -17.59 2.63 1.79
CA ARG A 240 -17.76 3.71 0.82
C ARG A 240 -16.86 3.45 -0.37
N GLY A 241 -17.47 3.40 -1.54
CA GLY A 241 -16.82 3.26 -2.85
C GLY A 241 -17.64 3.99 -3.90
N GLN A 242 -18.05 3.28 -4.97
CA GLN A 242 -18.95 3.81 -6.00
C GLN A 242 -20.33 4.17 -5.44
N LYS A 243 -20.81 3.37 -4.48
CA LYS A 243 -21.95 3.72 -3.61
C LYS A 243 -21.58 3.43 -2.15
N THR A 244 -22.43 3.89 -1.24
CA THR A 244 -22.32 3.54 0.18
C THR A 244 -23.09 2.26 0.43
N VAL A 245 -22.42 1.27 1.02
CA VAL A 245 -23.00 -0.02 1.41
C VAL A 245 -22.88 -0.18 2.91
N THR A 246 -23.98 -0.56 3.56
CA THR A 246 -23.97 -1.09 4.93
C THR A 246 -24.12 -2.59 4.84
N ILE A 247 -23.13 -3.34 5.31
CA ILE A 247 -23.17 -4.80 5.36
C ILE A 247 -23.35 -5.30 6.80
N GLU A 248 -24.25 -6.26 6.99
CA GLU A 248 -24.50 -6.92 8.26
C GLU A 248 -24.10 -8.40 8.22
N ILE A 249 -23.23 -8.82 9.15
CA ILE A 249 -22.72 -10.19 9.20
C ILE A 249 -23.59 -11.05 10.12
N ASN A 250 -24.44 -11.85 9.48
CA ASN A 250 -25.41 -12.77 10.07
C ASN A 250 -24.89 -14.21 10.11
N ASP A 251 -25.63 -15.09 10.80
CA ASP A 251 -25.31 -16.52 10.99
C ASP A 251 -25.58 -17.41 9.75
N GLU A 252 -25.49 -16.84 8.55
CA GLU A 252 -25.63 -17.58 7.30
C GLU A 252 -24.51 -18.63 7.16
N ILE A 253 -24.82 -19.78 6.56
CA ILE A 253 -23.83 -20.83 6.28
C ILE A 253 -22.87 -20.33 5.20
N ILE A 254 -21.60 -20.18 5.53
CA ILE A 254 -20.55 -19.70 4.63
C ILE A 254 -19.87 -20.91 3.97
N PRO A 255 -19.98 -21.05 2.62
CA PRO A 255 -19.26 -22.08 1.89
C PRO A 255 -17.75 -21.90 1.98
N PHE A 256 -16.99 -23.00 1.97
CA PHE A 256 -15.52 -22.94 1.99
C PHE A 256 -14.95 -22.16 0.79
N LYS A 257 -15.60 -22.25 -0.38
CA LYS A 257 -15.22 -21.46 -1.56
C LYS A 257 -15.24 -19.95 -1.30
N SER A 258 -16.21 -19.46 -0.53
CA SER A 258 -16.27 -18.03 -0.17
C SER A 258 -15.13 -17.65 0.78
N ILE A 259 -14.70 -18.56 1.66
CA ILE A 259 -13.51 -18.37 2.49
C ILE A 259 -12.24 -18.24 1.64
N GLN A 260 -12.07 -19.11 0.64
CA GLN A 260 -10.94 -19.00 -0.30
C GLN A 260 -10.94 -17.66 -1.06
N ILE A 261 -12.12 -17.21 -1.50
CA ILE A 261 -12.25 -15.90 -2.16
C ILE A 261 -11.85 -14.77 -1.20
N ILE A 262 -12.25 -14.81 0.07
CA ILE A 262 -11.84 -13.79 1.05
C ILE A 262 -10.32 -13.83 1.26
N CYS A 263 -9.69 -15.01 1.32
CA CYS A 263 -8.23 -15.11 1.35
C CYS A 263 -7.59 -14.41 0.14
N GLU A 264 -8.10 -14.66 -1.07
CA GLU A 264 -7.59 -13.99 -2.28
C GLU A 264 -7.80 -12.47 -2.25
N LEU A 265 -8.97 -12.01 -1.79
CA LEU A 265 -9.27 -10.58 -1.64
C LEU A 265 -8.36 -9.92 -0.59
N PHE A 266 -8.04 -10.63 0.49
CA PHE A 266 -7.14 -10.15 1.52
C PHE A 266 -5.69 -10.12 1.03
N ASP A 267 -5.25 -11.18 0.35
CA ASP A 267 -3.91 -11.29 -0.23
C ASP A 267 -3.67 -10.23 -1.30
N PHE A 268 -4.71 -9.86 -2.06
CA PHE A 268 -4.65 -8.74 -2.99
C PHE A 268 -4.21 -7.44 -2.30
N LEU A 269 -4.61 -7.20 -1.05
CA LEU A 269 -4.25 -6.01 -0.29
C LEU A 269 -2.81 -6.02 0.22
N LEU A 270 -2.11 -7.16 0.22
CA LEU A 270 -0.72 -7.30 0.71
C LEU A 270 0.29 -6.77 -0.32
N ASP A 271 0.29 -5.46 -0.56
CA ASP A 271 1.24 -4.79 -1.47
C ASP A 271 1.56 -3.39 -0.93
N VAL A 272 2.78 -3.22 -0.43
CA VAL A 272 3.23 -2.01 0.29
C VAL A 272 3.07 -0.75 -0.56
N ASP A 273 3.45 -0.82 -1.85
CA ASP A 273 3.51 0.36 -2.72
C ASP A 273 2.12 0.76 -3.24
N LYS A 274 1.17 -0.19 -3.29
CA LYS A 274 -0.12 0.00 -3.96
C LYS A 274 -1.33 -0.26 -3.05
N HIS A 275 -1.14 -0.46 -1.75
CA HIS A 275 -2.23 -0.84 -0.85
C HIS A 275 -3.41 0.14 -0.91
N HIS A 276 -3.17 1.45 -0.90
CA HIS A 276 -4.24 2.44 -0.94
C HIS A 276 -5.09 2.32 -2.22
N ASP A 277 -4.44 2.21 -3.38
CA ASP A 277 -5.11 2.01 -4.67
C ASP A 277 -5.88 0.69 -4.70
N LYS A 278 -5.26 -0.39 -4.23
CA LYS A 278 -5.88 -1.73 -4.19
C LYS A 278 -7.08 -1.77 -3.24
N LEU A 279 -6.97 -1.18 -2.06
CA LEU A 279 -8.07 -1.05 -1.11
C LEU A 279 -9.20 -0.22 -1.70
N SER A 280 -8.90 0.90 -2.37
CA SER A 280 -9.90 1.70 -3.06
C SER A 280 -10.58 0.91 -4.18
N LEU A 281 -9.82 0.18 -4.99
CA LEU A 281 -10.33 -0.69 -6.05
C LEU A 281 -11.23 -1.80 -5.49
N LEU A 282 -10.82 -2.41 -4.37
CA LEU A 282 -11.59 -3.43 -3.66
C LEU A 282 -12.91 -2.87 -3.15
N ARG A 283 -12.89 -1.74 -2.43
CA ARG A 283 -14.09 -1.07 -1.93
C ARG A 283 -15.02 -0.68 -3.08
N ASN A 284 -14.48 -0.10 -4.15
CA ASN A 284 -15.25 0.28 -5.32
C ASN A 284 -15.93 -0.95 -5.93
N THR A 285 -15.17 -2.02 -6.18
CA THR A 285 -15.71 -3.28 -6.72
C THR A 285 -16.78 -3.86 -5.80
N LEU A 286 -16.52 -4.00 -4.50
CA LEU A 286 -17.50 -4.48 -3.52
C LEU A 286 -18.78 -3.67 -3.58
N THR A 287 -18.66 -2.35 -3.56
CA THR A 287 -19.84 -1.48 -3.57
C THR A 287 -20.60 -1.50 -4.89
N VAL A 288 -20.05 -1.98 -6.00
CA VAL A 288 -20.82 -2.15 -7.25
C VAL A 288 -21.78 -3.33 -7.13
N TYR A 289 -21.30 -4.46 -6.61
CA TYR A 289 -22.05 -5.72 -6.56
C TYR A 289 -22.97 -5.85 -5.34
N LEU A 290 -22.56 -5.32 -4.19
CA LEU A 290 -23.36 -5.43 -2.97
C LEU A 290 -24.53 -4.45 -2.98
N ASN A 291 -25.65 -4.86 -2.37
CA ASN A 291 -26.80 -3.99 -2.16
C ASN A 291 -26.47 -2.86 -1.17
N SER A 292 -27.20 -1.73 -1.21
CA SER A 292 -26.96 -0.60 -0.28
C SER A 292 -27.13 -1.01 1.19
N TYR A 293 -28.04 -1.95 1.45
CA TYR A 293 -28.15 -2.71 2.68
C TYR A 293 -27.92 -4.18 2.31
N SER A 294 -26.73 -4.68 2.60
CA SER A 294 -26.26 -6.02 2.23
C SER A 294 -26.09 -6.88 3.49
N ASP A 295 -26.03 -8.18 3.30
CA ASP A 295 -25.84 -9.17 4.36
C ASP A 295 -24.82 -10.24 3.95
N THR A 296 -24.50 -11.17 4.85
CA THR A 296 -23.60 -12.29 4.58
C THR A 296 -24.02 -13.07 3.33
N LYS A 297 -25.32 -13.28 3.11
CA LYS A 297 -25.85 -14.07 2.01
C LYS A 297 -25.61 -13.40 0.66
N ASN A 298 -25.89 -12.10 0.56
CA ASN A 298 -25.60 -11.31 -0.63
C ASN A 298 -24.09 -11.24 -0.90
N PHE A 299 -23.26 -11.11 0.14
CA PHE A 299 -21.82 -11.19 -0.05
C PHE A 299 -21.36 -12.55 -0.58
N ILE A 300 -21.87 -13.65 -0.03
CA ILE A 300 -21.55 -15.01 -0.50
C ILE A 300 -21.93 -15.17 -1.98
N SER A 301 -23.15 -14.75 -2.36
CA SER A 301 -23.64 -14.90 -3.74
C SER A 301 -22.82 -14.10 -4.75
N GLU A 302 -22.43 -12.87 -4.39
CA GLU A 302 -21.69 -11.98 -5.28
C GLU A 302 -20.17 -12.20 -5.23
N SER A 303 -19.65 -12.88 -4.20
CA SER A 303 -18.20 -13.06 -3.99
C SER A 303 -17.42 -13.56 -5.22
N PRO A 304 -17.94 -14.51 -6.05
CA PRO A 304 -17.23 -14.97 -7.24
C PRO A 304 -17.09 -13.90 -8.33
N GLU A 305 -18.12 -13.07 -8.54
CA GLU A 305 -18.06 -11.97 -9.50
C GLU A 305 -17.22 -10.80 -8.96
N ILE A 306 -17.27 -10.54 -7.65
CA ILE A 306 -16.43 -9.52 -7.00
C ILE A 306 -14.94 -9.80 -7.25
N ILE A 307 -14.46 -11.03 -7.00
CA ILE A 307 -13.02 -11.34 -7.18
C ILE A 307 -12.60 -11.29 -8.66
N LYS A 308 -13.47 -11.76 -9.56
CA LYS A 308 -13.23 -11.73 -11.00
C LYS A 308 -13.13 -10.30 -11.52
N SER A 309 -14.09 -9.45 -11.15
CA SER A 309 -14.11 -8.05 -11.54
C SER A 309 -12.99 -7.26 -10.89
N LEU A 310 -12.59 -7.59 -9.66
CA LEU A 310 -11.44 -6.96 -9.02
C LEU A 310 -10.16 -7.20 -9.81
N LYS A 311 -9.90 -8.46 -10.19
CA LYS A 311 -8.73 -8.84 -10.99
C LYS A 311 -8.74 -8.13 -12.35
N TYR A 312 -9.88 -8.14 -13.04
CA TYR A 312 -10.04 -7.45 -14.32
C TYR A 312 -9.84 -5.93 -14.21
N ASN A 313 -10.45 -5.28 -13.21
CA ASN A 313 -10.30 -3.85 -12.98
C ASN A 313 -8.85 -3.48 -12.63
N PHE A 314 -8.13 -4.36 -11.91
CA PHE A 314 -6.72 -4.16 -11.61
C PHE A 314 -5.84 -4.29 -12.86
N GLU A 315 -6.13 -5.23 -13.76
CA GLU A 315 -5.44 -5.33 -15.05
C GLU A 315 -5.66 -4.08 -15.91
N LEU A 316 -6.90 -3.58 -15.99
CA LEU A 316 -7.19 -2.32 -16.68
C LEU A 316 -6.46 -1.13 -16.06
N TYR A 317 -6.44 -1.05 -14.73
CA TYR A 317 -5.69 -0.02 -14.00
C TYR A 317 -4.19 -0.05 -14.35
N ILE A 318 -3.58 -1.22 -14.39
CA ILE A 318 -2.18 -1.38 -14.81
C ILE A 318 -2.00 -0.94 -16.27
N GLN A 319 -2.88 -1.36 -17.18
CA GLN A 319 -2.80 -0.98 -18.59
C GLN A 319 -2.91 0.54 -18.78
N GLU A 320 -3.82 1.21 -18.06
CA GLU A 320 -3.98 2.65 -18.10
C GLU A 320 -2.75 3.38 -17.56
N LYS A 321 -2.17 2.91 -16.44
CA LYS A 321 -0.92 3.45 -15.90
C LYS A 321 0.24 3.32 -16.89
N VAL A 322 0.37 2.16 -17.55
CA VAL A 322 1.38 1.94 -18.60
C VAL A 322 1.13 2.87 -19.79
N ARG A 323 -0.13 3.03 -20.21
CA ARG A 323 -0.49 3.95 -21.30
C ARG A 323 -0.14 5.39 -20.96
N MET A 324 -0.50 5.87 -19.77
CA MET A 324 -0.15 7.22 -19.32
C MET A 324 1.37 7.43 -19.29
N PHE A 325 2.13 6.44 -18.80
CA PHE A 325 3.58 6.48 -18.84
C PHE A 325 4.13 6.59 -20.27
N LEU A 326 3.60 5.80 -21.21
CA LEU A 326 3.99 5.86 -22.62
C LEU A 326 3.62 7.20 -23.27
N ASP A 327 2.44 7.75 -22.96
CA ASP A 327 2.00 9.05 -23.47
C ASP A 327 2.87 10.20 -22.93
N GLN A 328 3.23 10.17 -21.65
CA GLN A 328 4.16 11.12 -21.05
C GLN A 328 5.55 11.03 -21.70
N LYS A 329 6.07 9.81 -21.89
CA LYS A 329 7.33 9.57 -22.60
C LYS A 329 7.30 10.10 -24.04
N ASN A 330 6.21 9.86 -24.77
CA ASN A 330 6.06 10.32 -26.15
C ASN A 330 5.98 11.85 -26.23
N LYS A 331 5.25 12.51 -25.33
CA LYS A 331 5.22 13.98 -25.23
C LYS A 331 6.60 14.55 -24.95
N LEU A 332 7.35 13.95 -24.03
CA LEU A 332 8.72 14.34 -23.74
C LEU A 332 9.58 14.24 -25.02
N LEU A 333 9.55 13.10 -25.72
CA LEU A 333 10.31 12.94 -26.97
C LEU A 333 9.91 13.95 -28.06
N GLN A 334 8.63 14.26 -28.20
CA GLN A 334 8.15 15.27 -29.14
C GLN A 334 8.70 16.66 -28.81
N GLU A 335 8.79 17.03 -27.53
CA GLU A 335 9.34 18.32 -27.11
C GLU A 335 10.85 18.43 -27.40
N TYR A 336 11.59 17.33 -27.23
CA TYR A 336 13.00 17.26 -27.64
C TYR A 336 13.16 17.41 -29.16
N ILE A 337 12.36 16.71 -29.96
CA ILE A 337 12.38 16.83 -31.43
C ILE A 337 12.01 18.25 -31.87
N SER A 338 10.99 18.85 -31.26
CA SER A 338 10.55 20.23 -31.50
C SER A 338 11.66 21.23 -31.20
N THR A 339 12.34 21.07 -30.06
CA THR A 339 13.48 21.91 -29.68
C THR A 339 14.66 21.75 -30.64
N THR A 340 14.96 20.52 -31.06
CA THR A 340 16.00 20.24 -32.07
C THR A 340 15.70 20.96 -33.39
N LYS A 341 14.46 20.88 -33.89
CA LYS A 341 14.03 21.60 -35.11
C LYS A 341 14.19 23.11 -34.96
N LYS A 342 13.76 23.69 -33.83
CA LYS A 342 13.95 25.13 -33.56
C LYS A 342 15.43 25.54 -33.61
N ILE A 343 16.34 24.71 -33.07
CA ILE A 343 17.79 24.97 -33.14
C ILE A 343 18.32 24.85 -34.57
N GLU A 344 17.82 23.90 -35.36
CA GLU A 344 18.18 23.76 -36.77
C GLU A 344 17.67 24.93 -37.62
N ASP A 345 16.48 25.46 -37.32
CA ASP A 345 15.95 26.68 -37.95
C ASP A 345 16.80 27.90 -37.59
N MET A 346 17.20 28.04 -36.32
CA MET A 346 18.14 29.09 -35.90
C MET A 346 19.49 28.97 -36.62
N THR A 347 19.97 27.73 -36.82
CA THR A 347 21.21 27.47 -37.58
C THR A 347 21.06 27.88 -39.05
N SER A 348 19.92 27.56 -39.66
CA SER A 348 19.60 27.95 -41.04
C SER A 348 19.52 29.47 -41.19
N GLY A 349 18.97 30.16 -40.18
CA GLY A 349 18.96 31.61 -40.09
C GLY A 349 20.37 32.23 -40.06
N LEU A 350 21.28 31.64 -39.27
CA LEU A 350 22.70 32.03 -39.25
C LEU A 350 23.36 31.86 -40.63
N VAL A 351 23.15 30.72 -41.29
CA VAL A 351 23.69 30.46 -42.65
C VAL A 351 23.13 31.45 -43.68
N ALA A 352 21.84 31.78 -43.59
CA ALA A 352 21.22 32.76 -44.47
C ALA A 352 21.80 34.17 -44.26
N GLN A 353 21.98 34.60 -43.01
CA GLN A 353 22.64 35.87 -42.69
C GLN A 353 24.07 35.93 -43.25
N MET A 354 24.84 34.84 -43.10
CA MET A 354 26.19 34.75 -43.67
C MET A 354 26.17 34.92 -45.20
N ARG A 355 25.22 34.30 -45.89
CA ARG A 355 25.03 34.45 -47.34
C ARG A 355 24.71 35.90 -47.70
N THR A 356 23.83 36.56 -46.96
CA THR A 356 23.48 37.96 -47.19
C THR A 356 24.68 38.88 -46.97
N VAL A 357 25.46 38.66 -45.92
CA VAL A 357 26.70 39.42 -45.67
C VAL A 357 27.69 39.23 -46.82
N ALA A 358 27.93 37.99 -47.26
CA ALA A 358 28.82 37.69 -48.38
C ALA A 358 28.35 38.35 -49.69
N LEU A 359 27.05 38.28 -49.99
CA LEU A 359 26.47 38.91 -51.18
C LEU A 359 26.56 40.44 -51.11
N SER A 360 26.33 41.02 -49.93
CA SER A 360 26.45 42.47 -49.73
C SER A 360 27.88 42.95 -49.98
N LEU A 361 28.89 42.22 -49.50
CA LEU A 361 30.31 42.49 -49.71
C LEU A 361 30.70 42.40 -51.19
N LEU A 362 30.28 41.33 -51.88
CA LEU A 362 30.51 41.18 -53.32
C LEU A 362 29.90 42.34 -54.10
N GLY A 363 28.65 42.70 -53.79
CA GLY A 363 27.98 43.85 -54.41
C GLY A 363 28.76 45.15 -54.23
N THR A 364 29.27 45.42 -53.03
CA THR A 364 30.10 46.62 -52.77
C THR A 364 31.38 46.62 -53.58
N ILE A 365 32.08 45.49 -53.65
CA ILE A 365 33.33 45.36 -54.42
C ILE A 365 33.06 45.63 -55.90
N PHE A 366 32.02 45.02 -56.48
CA PHE A 366 31.64 45.25 -57.88
C PHE A 366 31.26 46.71 -58.16
N ILE A 367 30.45 47.34 -57.31
CA ILE A 367 30.07 48.76 -57.48
C ILE A 367 31.29 49.68 -57.35
N SER A 368 32.21 49.36 -56.44
CA SER A 368 33.44 50.12 -56.24
C SER A 368 34.43 49.96 -57.41
N LEU A 369 34.43 48.83 -58.11
CA LEU A 369 35.25 48.59 -59.31
C LEU A 369 34.67 49.25 -60.57
N LEU A 370 33.34 49.40 -60.64
CA LEU A 370 32.65 50.03 -61.77
C LEU A 370 32.67 51.57 -61.73
N GLY A 371 32.89 52.18 -60.57
CA GLY A 371 33.03 53.62 -60.42
C GLY A 371 34.48 54.06 -60.61
N ASP A 372 34.74 55.01 -61.52
CA ASP A 372 36.04 55.66 -61.69
C ASP A 372 36.54 56.20 -60.33
N ILE A 373 37.52 55.50 -59.73
CA ILE A 373 38.12 55.82 -58.43
C ILE A 373 38.86 57.19 -58.46
N ALA A 374 39.06 57.76 -59.64
CA ALA A 374 39.92 58.93 -59.89
C ALA A 374 39.29 60.32 -59.65
N LYS A 375 38.01 60.46 -59.27
CA LYS A 375 37.40 61.79 -59.00
C LYS A 375 37.45 62.15 -57.52
N SER A 376 37.86 63.38 -57.17
CA SER A 376 38.03 63.84 -55.76
C SER A 376 36.76 63.73 -54.90
N LYS A 377 35.56 63.74 -55.51
CA LYS A 377 34.27 63.49 -54.83
C LYS A 377 34.05 62.02 -54.43
N SER A 378 34.80 61.08 -55.00
CA SER A 378 34.67 59.63 -54.72
C SER A 378 35.19 59.25 -53.33
N TYR A 379 36.17 59.97 -52.77
CA TYR A 379 36.72 59.67 -51.43
C TYR A 379 35.73 59.91 -50.29
N ALA A 380 34.87 60.93 -50.40
CA ALA A 380 33.84 61.21 -49.38
C ALA A 380 32.75 60.14 -49.38
N ILE A 381 32.32 59.71 -50.57
CA ILE A 381 31.33 58.63 -50.76
C ILE A 381 31.87 57.30 -50.24
N LEU A 382 33.14 57.00 -50.52
CA LEU A 382 33.78 55.77 -50.07
C LEU A 382 33.96 55.74 -48.55
N ASN A 383 34.35 56.85 -47.91
CA ASN A 383 34.41 56.95 -46.45
C ASN A 383 33.03 56.77 -45.78
N LEU A 384 31.97 57.34 -46.37
CA LEU A 384 30.60 57.16 -45.90
C LEU A 384 30.15 55.69 -46.06
N ALA A 385 30.52 55.03 -47.16
CA ALA A 385 30.24 53.61 -47.36
C ALA A 385 30.95 52.74 -46.30
N LEU A 386 32.25 52.96 -46.06
CA LEU A 386 33.02 52.17 -45.10
C LEU A 386 32.47 52.27 -43.67
N ILE A 387 32.12 53.48 -43.22
CA ILE A 387 31.53 53.66 -41.89
C ILE A 387 30.12 53.07 -41.80
N SER A 388 29.35 53.11 -42.89
CA SER A 388 28.01 52.49 -42.95
C SER A 388 28.08 50.97 -42.88
N TYR A 389 29.07 50.35 -43.55
CA TYR A 389 29.33 48.91 -43.44
C TYR A 389 29.85 48.50 -42.07
N ALA A 390 30.76 49.29 -41.47
CA ALA A 390 31.21 49.05 -40.10
C ALA A 390 30.04 49.10 -39.11
N LEU A 391 29.16 50.10 -39.22
CA LEU A 391 27.94 50.20 -38.42
C LEU A 391 27.00 49.00 -38.66
N TYR A 392 26.81 48.61 -39.92
CA TYR A 392 26.00 47.45 -40.29
C TYR A 392 26.54 46.15 -39.66
N PHE A 393 27.85 45.92 -39.67
CA PHE A 393 28.44 44.74 -39.03
C PHE A 393 28.28 44.78 -37.51
N VAL A 394 28.47 45.94 -36.87
CA VAL A 394 28.24 46.11 -35.43
C VAL A 394 26.79 45.76 -35.05
N ILE A 395 25.81 46.22 -35.83
CA ILE A 395 24.38 45.88 -35.60
C ILE A 395 24.17 44.36 -35.72
N ASN A 396 24.75 43.72 -36.74
CA ASN A 396 24.64 42.26 -36.90
C ASN A 396 25.32 41.48 -35.76
N ILE A 397 26.44 41.96 -35.23
CA ILE A 397 27.10 41.36 -34.04
C ILE A 397 26.14 41.35 -32.84
N VAL A 398 25.46 42.47 -32.59
CA VAL A 398 24.48 42.57 -31.50
C VAL A 398 23.32 41.59 -31.70
N LEU A 399 22.76 41.52 -32.92
CA LEU A 399 21.67 40.61 -33.24
C LEU A 399 22.06 39.13 -33.05
N ILE A 400 23.25 38.75 -33.48
CA ILE A 400 23.78 37.39 -33.31
C ILE A 400 24.07 37.08 -31.84
N GLY A 401 24.54 38.07 -31.07
CA GLY A 401 24.67 37.94 -29.61
C GLY A 401 23.35 37.58 -28.93
N ILE A 402 22.25 38.22 -29.33
CA ILE A 402 20.89 37.94 -28.81
C ILE A 402 20.45 36.50 -29.12
N GLN A 403 20.80 35.95 -30.28
CA GLN A 403 20.40 34.58 -30.65
C GLN A 403 21.00 33.51 -29.72
N MET A 404 22.19 33.73 -29.16
CA MET A 404 22.76 32.80 -28.17
C MET A 404 21.93 32.75 -26.88
N PHE A 405 21.39 33.89 -26.45
CA PHE A 405 20.45 33.94 -25.32
C PHE A 405 19.16 33.20 -25.64
N GLN A 406 18.62 33.34 -26.86
CA GLN A 406 17.43 32.60 -27.29
C GLN A 406 17.66 31.08 -27.26
N LYS A 407 18.81 30.60 -27.74
CA LYS A 407 19.18 29.18 -27.67
C LYS A 407 19.25 28.68 -26.22
N ASN A 408 19.86 29.45 -25.33
CA ASN A 408 19.98 29.08 -23.92
C ASN A 408 18.62 29.09 -23.20
N ALA A 409 17.74 30.04 -23.52
CA ALA A 409 16.37 30.08 -22.99
C ALA A 409 15.56 28.85 -23.43
N LEU A 410 15.67 28.43 -24.70
CA LEU A 410 15.04 27.19 -25.18
C LEU A 410 15.53 25.95 -24.42
N LEU A 411 16.85 25.83 -24.22
CA LEU A 411 17.42 24.70 -23.47
C LEU A 411 17.01 24.70 -21.99
N SER A 412 16.90 25.88 -21.37
CA SER A 412 16.44 26.03 -19.99
C SER A 412 14.96 25.71 -19.85
N SER A 413 14.12 26.13 -20.80
CA SER A 413 12.70 25.79 -20.84
C SER A 413 12.50 24.28 -20.97
N LEU A 414 13.29 23.63 -21.83
CA LEU A 414 13.25 22.18 -21.98
C LEU A 414 13.73 21.46 -20.72
N GLU A 415 14.74 21.98 -20.04
CA GLU A 415 15.22 21.44 -18.76
C GLU A 415 14.13 21.52 -17.68
N ASN A 416 13.45 22.66 -17.56
CA ASN A 416 12.35 22.83 -16.61
C ASN A 416 11.16 21.91 -16.96
N TYR A 417 10.79 21.82 -18.24
CA TYR A 417 9.75 20.90 -18.71
C TYR A 417 10.10 19.43 -18.41
N THR A 418 11.38 19.05 -18.59
CA THR A 418 11.85 17.70 -18.25
C THR A 418 11.84 17.45 -16.75
N LYS A 419 12.11 18.47 -15.91
CA LYS A 419 12.04 18.34 -14.44
C LYS A 419 10.60 18.23 -13.94
N GLU A 420 9.69 19.02 -14.50
CA GLU A 420 8.26 18.98 -14.15
C GLU A 420 7.61 17.65 -14.53
N LEU A 421 7.99 17.09 -15.68
CA LEU A 421 7.60 15.72 -16.05
C LEU A 421 8.43 14.65 -15.32
N GLY A 422 9.66 14.97 -14.91
CA GLY A 422 10.63 14.05 -14.31
C GLY A 422 10.30 13.56 -12.90
N VAL A 423 9.17 13.97 -12.32
CA VAL A 423 8.58 13.32 -11.13
C VAL A 423 8.04 11.92 -11.46
N ILE A 424 8.00 11.55 -12.75
CA ILE A 424 7.76 10.18 -13.21
C ILE A 424 9.02 9.34 -12.97
N GLY A 425 9.23 8.94 -11.71
CA GLY A 425 10.23 7.94 -11.30
C GLY A 425 11.33 8.50 -10.41
N GLU A 426 11.06 8.60 -9.10
CA GLU A 426 12.10 8.75 -8.06
C GLU A 426 13.05 7.53 -7.97
N GLN A 427 12.93 6.54 -8.86
CA GLN A 427 13.83 5.40 -8.92
C GLN A 427 14.67 5.42 -10.20
N ASN A 428 15.90 5.93 -10.07
CA ASN A 428 17.14 5.52 -10.77
C ASN A 428 17.16 5.29 -12.29
N ASP A 429 16.09 5.60 -13.04
CA ASP A 429 16.04 5.33 -14.47
C ASP A 429 16.69 6.47 -15.27
N ASN A 430 18.03 6.48 -15.23
CA ASN A 430 18.91 7.49 -15.83
C ASN A 430 18.66 7.75 -17.34
N ASN A 431 17.93 6.86 -18.02
CA ASN A 431 17.62 6.91 -19.45
C ASN A 431 16.59 7.97 -19.87
N LEU A 432 15.83 8.54 -18.93
CA LEU A 432 14.86 9.62 -19.20
C LEU A 432 15.27 10.97 -18.60
N SER A 433 16.45 11.04 -17.98
CA SER A 433 17.00 12.29 -17.46
C SER A 433 17.29 13.31 -18.58
N TYR A 434 17.22 14.60 -18.23
CA TYR A 434 17.55 15.68 -19.16
C TYR A 434 18.95 15.51 -19.76
N SER A 435 19.94 15.10 -18.96
CA SER A 435 21.31 14.90 -19.42
C SER A 435 21.41 13.79 -20.47
N SER A 436 20.74 12.66 -20.28
CA SER A 436 20.80 11.53 -21.22
C SER A 436 20.05 11.83 -22.51
N LEU A 437 18.85 12.43 -22.43
CA LEU A 437 18.07 12.81 -23.60
C LEU A 437 18.72 13.95 -24.39
N LYS A 438 19.37 14.92 -23.72
CA LYS A 438 20.14 15.99 -24.37
C LYS A 438 21.28 15.42 -25.20
N VAL A 439 21.99 14.41 -24.68
CA VAL A 439 23.08 13.74 -25.42
C VAL A 439 22.54 13.05 -26.67
N LYS A 440 21.41 12.35 -26.57
CA LYS A 440 20.83 11.58 -27.68
C LYS A 440 20.21 12.44 -28.77
N TYR A 441 19.45 13.48 -28.42
CA TYR A 441 18.60 14.21 -29.37
C TYR A 441 19.04 15.64 -29.70
N LEU A 442 19.83 16.30 -28.83
CA LEU A 442 20.11 17.74 -28.95
C LEU A 442 21.59 18.07 -29.15
N LYS A 443 22.52 17.28 -28.58
CA LYS A 443 23.95 17.62 -28.53
C LYS A 443 24.54 17.91 -29.90
N LYS A 444 24.18 17.13 -30.92
CA LYS A 444 24.67 17.34 -32.29
C LYS A 444 24.21 18.69 -32.85
N SER A 445 22.91 18.98 -32.83
CA SER A 445 22.36 20.22 -33.40
C SER A 445 22.80 21.45 -32.59
N VAL A 446 22.90 21.36 -31.25
CA VAL A 446 23.48 22.42 -30.41
C VAL A 446 24.93 22.70 -30.74
N ASN A 447 25.75 21.66 -30.96
CA ASN A 447 27.15 21.83 -31.31
C ASN A 447 27.31 22.47 -32.69
N ILE A 448 26.51 22.04 -33.67
CA ILE A 448 26.50 22.63 -35.02
C ILE A 448 26.12 24.12 -34.94
N TYR A 449 25.05 24.46 -34.24
CA TYR A 449 24.64 25.85 -34.03
C TYR A 449 25.78 26.68 -33.41
N THR A 450 26.40 26.18 -32.35
CA THR A 450 27.47 26.89 -31.63
C THR A 450 28.69 27.11 -32.52
N PHE A 451 29.03 26.13 -33.36
CA PHE A 451 30.10 26.26 -34.35
C PHE A 451 29.82 27.36 -35.37
N TYR A 452 28.63 27.36 -35.99
CA TYR A 452 28.25 28.41 -36.95
C TYR A 452 28.17 29.79 -36.30
N TRP A 453 27.64 29.87 -35.09
CA TRP A 453 27.55 31.12 -34.34
C TRP A 453 28.95 31.72 -34.09
N CYS A 454 29.90 30.90 -33.63
CA CYS A 454 31.28 31.33 -33.39
C CYS A 454 31.96 31.78 -34.69
N LEU A 455 31.79 31.02 -35.77
CA LEU A 455 32.35 31.33 -37.08
C LEU A 455 31.82 32.66 -37.63
N ILE A 456 30.52 32.91 -37.56
CA ILE A 456 29.93 34.15 -38.07
C ILE A 456 30.33 35.34 -37.20
N LEU A 457 30.33 35.19 -35.88
CA LEU A 457 30.77 36.24 -34.97
C LEU A 457 32.23 36.62 -35.23
N PHE A 458 33.11 35.64 -35.39
CA PHE A 458 34.50 35.85 -35.75
C PHE A 458 34.64 36.62 -37.08
N ILE A 459 33.92 36.20 -38.13
CA ILE A 459 33.94 36.85 -39.44
C ILE A 459 33.45 38.30 -39.33
N LEU A 460 32.36 38.56 -38.62
CA LEU A 460 31.81 39.92 -38.48
C LEU A 460 32.76 40.85 -37.69
N VAL A 461 33.39 40.35 -36.63
CA VAL A 461 34.39 41.12 -35.87
C VAL A 461 35.59 41.45 -36.75
N LEU A 462 36.09 40.46 -37.51
CA LEU A 462 37.18 40.66 -38.46
C LEU A 462 36.84 41.69 -39.53
N LEU A 463 35.63 41.59 -40.13
CA LEU A 463 35.15 42.54 -41.13
C LEU A 463 34.99 43.96 -40.56
N THR A 464 34.44 44.08 -39.35
CA THR A 464 34.30 45.38 -38.66
C THR A 464 35.67 46.03 -38.48
N LEU A 465 36.65 45.27 -37.99
CA LEU A 465 38.01 45.75 -37.78
C LEU A 465 38.68 46.14 -39.11
N LEU A 466 38.55 45.32 -40.15
CA LEU A 466 39.10 45.60 -41.48
C LEU A 466 38.52 46.89 -42.06
N PHE A 467 37.20 47.06 -42.02
CA PHE A 467 36.54 48.26 -42.55
C PHE A 467 36.89 49.52 -41.76
N LEU A 468 37.03 49.42 -40.42
CA LEU A 468 37.49 50.53 -39.58
C LEU A 468 38.94 50.91 -39.85
N LEU A 469 39.84 49.93 -39.97
CA LEU A 469 41.25 50.19 -40.32
C LEU A 469 41.36 50.85 -41.69
N PHE A 470 40.59 50.39 -42.67
CA PHE A 470 40.59 50.98 -44.00
C PHE A 470 40.02 52.40 -44.00
N TYR A 471 38.98 52.66 -43.22
CA TYR A 471 38.45 54.01 -42.99
C TYR A 471 39.51 54.95 -42.39
N LEU A 472 40.24 54.50 -41.36
CA LEU A 472 41.31 55.29 -40.74
C LEU A 472 42.47 55.58 -41.71
N SER A 473 42.83 54.60 -42.54
CA SER A 473 43.85 54.75 -43.59
C SER A 473 43.43 55.74 -44.68
N LEU A 474 42.19 55.69 -45.15
CA LEU A 474 41.71 56.61 -46.17
C LEU A 474 41.49 58.05 -45.67
N ARG A 475 40.96 58.21 -44.46
CA ARG A 475 40.56 59.53 -43.94
C ARG A 475 41.71 60.28 -43.27
N PHE A 476 42.54 59.57 -42.51
CA PHE A 476 43.57 60.16 -41.66
C PHE A 476 44.99 59.73 -42.04
N ASN A 477 45.14 58.88 -43.08
CA ASN A 477 46.42 58.34 -43.54
C ASN A 477 47.17 57.51 -42.47
N TYR A 478 46.45 56.99 -41.47
CA TYR A 478 46.99 56.03 -40.51
C TYR A 478 47.11 54.66 -41.19
N PHE A 479 48.29 54.03 -41.16
CA PHE A 479 48.58 52.77 -41.90
C PHE A 479 48.47 52.92 -43.44
N PRO A 480 49.37 53.66 -44.08
CA PRO A 480 49.36 53.89 -45.54
C PRO A 480 49.56 52.60 -46.36
N GLU A 481 50.21 51.59 -45.78
CA GLU A 481 50.45 50.28 -46.42
C GLU A 481 49.16 49.55 -46.81
N LEU A 482 48.06 49.73 -46.05
CA LEU A 482 46.76 49.13 -46.37
C LEU A 482 46.15 49.70 -47.66
N LYS A 483 46.40 50.99 -47.93
CA LYS A 483 45.96 51.66 -49.14
C LYS A 483 46.74 51.16 -50.36
N GLU A 484 48.03 50.90 -50.21
CA GLU A 484 48.86 50.31 -51.26
C GLU A 484 48.52 48.85 -51.53
N MET A 485 48.25 48.06 -50.48
CA MET A 485 47.83 46.66 -50.60
C MET A 485 46.51 46.52 -51.39
N ILE A 486 45.53 47.39 -51.16
CA ILE A 486 44.27 47.36 -51.90
C ILE A 486 44.44 47.83 -53.35
N LYS A 487 45.26 48.85 -53.59
CA LYS A 487 45.66 49.25 -54.96
C LYS A 487 46.31 48.09 -55.71
N PHE A 488 47.20 47.35 -55.05
CA PHE A 488 47.84 46.15 -55.59
C PHE A 488 46.82 45.05 -55.92
N ILE A 489 45.88 44.75 -55.00
CA ILE A 489 44.84 43.71 -55.21
C ILE A 489 43.87 44.10 -56.34
N ILE A 490 43.53 45.37 -56.46
CA ILE A 490 42.61 45.89 -57.48
C ILE A 490 43.31 46.11 -58.85
N GLY A 491 44.65 46.02 -58.89
CA GLY A 491 45.44 46.17 -60.12
C GLY A 491 45.59 47.62 -60.59
N TYR A 492 45.38 48.59 -59.70
CA TYR A 492 45.60 50.01 -59.94
C TYR A 492 47.03 50.38 -59.50
N TYR A 493 47.95 50.59 -60.45
CA TYR A 493 49.26 51.19 -60.18
C TYR A 493 49.15 52.71 -60.04
#